data_AF-A0A946DRH0-F1
#
_entry.id   AF-A0A946DRH0-F1
#
_cell.length_a   1.000
_cell.length_b   1.000
_cell.length_c   1.000
_cell.angle_alpha   90.00
_cell.angle_beta   90.00
_cell.angle_gamma   90.00
#
_symmetry.space_group_name_H-M   'P 1'
#
loop_
_entity.id
_entity.type
_entity.pdbx_description
1 polymer ?
#
loop_
_entity_poly.entity_id
_entity_poly.type
_entity_poly.pdbx_seq_one_letter_code
_entity_poly.pdbx_strand_id
1 'polypeptide(L)'
;RRVYQQRLDKGVAREQARKDLPLSTYTEAYWKVDLHNLLHFLSLRMDSHAQQEIRDYATTIGRKIIQPLFPLVWEAFEDYRMQGRFLTRLDQGVIQRLMQRAASEGTSPPFSDEDFLAVQDETWTDLKRCRERDECRDKLIGLGIVASNDG
;
A
#
# COMPACT_ATOMS: atom_id res chain seq x y z
N ARG A 1 25.14 -9.87 -24.11
CA ARG A 1 25.40 -11.28 -24.49
C ARG A 1 26.74 -11.51 -25.19
N ARG A 2 27.25 -10.60 -26.04
CA ARG A 2 28.56 -10.76 -26.73
C ARG A 2 29.75 -11.05 -25.79
N VAL A 3 29.88 -10.28 -24.71
CA VAL A 3 30.98 -10.43 -23.73
C VAL A 3 30.91 -11.77 -23.00
N TYR A 4 29.70 -12.19 -22.61
CA TYR A 4 29.46 -13.52 -22.02
C TYR A 4 29.95 -14.65 -22.94
N GLN A 5 29.58 -14.62 -24.22
CA GLN A 5 29.99 -15.63 -25.18
C GLN A 5 31.51 -15.66 -25.38
N GLN A 6 32.14 -14.49 -25.53
CA GLN A 6 33.60 -14.39 -25.67
C GLN A 6 34.37 -14.96 -24.47
N ARG A 7 33.83 -14.87 -23.26
CA ARG A 7 34.44 -15.48 -22.07
C ARG A 7 34.30 -17.00 -22.08
N LEU A 8 33.13 -17.52 -22.49
CA LEU A 8 32.94 -18.95 -22.66
C LEU A 8 33.90 -19.53 -23.70
N ASP A 9 34.05 -18.85 -24.84
CA ASP A 9 34.95 -19.27 -25.93
C ASP A 9 36.44 -19.27 -25.49
N LYS A 10 36.79 -18.45 -24.49
CA LYS A 10 38.12 -18.42 -23.85
C LYS A 10 38.28 -19.43 -22.70
N GLY A 11 37.33 -20.33 -22.50
CA GLY A 11 37.38 -21.37 -21.46
C GLY A 11 37.05 -20.89 -20.04
N VAL A 12 36.49 -19.70 -19.88
CA VAL A 12 36.07 -19.20 -18.56
C VAL A 12 34.84 -19.99 -18.09
N ALA A 13 34.86 -20.44 -16.83
CA ALA A 13 33.73 -21.13 -16.22
C ALA A 13 32.43 -20.29 -16.29
N ARG A 14 31.30 -20.96 -16.57
CA ARG A 14 29.98 -20.31 -16.79
C ARG A 14 29.56 -19.40 -15.63
N GLU A 15 29.88 -19.78 -14.39
CA GLU A 15 29.56 -18.99 -13.18
C GLU A 15 30.35 -17.68 -13.07
N GLN A 16 31.54 -17.61 -13.66
CA GLN A 16 32.32 -16.37 -13.71
C GLN A 16 31.89 -15.52 -14.90
N ALA A 17 31.58 -16.16 -16.03
CA ALA A 17 31.08 -15.46 -17.22
C ALA A 17 29.71 -14.78 -16.99
N ARG A 18 28.81 -15.39 -16.20
CA ARG A 18 27.45 -14.84 -15.95
C ARG A 18 27.44 -13.47 -15.26
N LYS A 19 28.55 -13.02 -14.67
CA LYS A 19 28.67 -11.69 -14.05
C LYS A 19 28.49 -10.55 -15.04
N ASP A 20 28.78 -10.79 -16.33
CA ASP A 20 28.60 -9.80 -17.39
C ASP A 20 27.16 -9.79 -17.96
N LEU A 21 26.24 -10.61 -17.43
CA LEU A 21 24.84 -10.59 -17.81
C LEU A 21 24.10 -9.50 -17.02
N PRO A 22 23.22 -8.71 -17.68
CA PRO A 22 22.43 -7.70 -16.99
C PRO A 22 21.39 -8.35 -16.06
N LEU A 23 20.94 -7.60 -15.03
CA LEU A 23 19.87 -8.04 -14.12
C LEU A 23 18.54 -8.32 -14.84
N SER A 24 18.36 -7.81 -16.06
CA SER A 24 17.19 -8.07 -16.91
C SER A 24 17.22 -9.46 -17.59
N THR A 25 18.16 -10.33 -17.20
CA THR A 25 18.22 -11.69 -17.73
C THR A 25 17.13 -12.53 -17.07
N TYR A 26 16.18 -13.01 -17.88
CA TYR A 26 15.13 -13.91 -17.40
C TYR A 26 15.73 -15.15 -16.72
N THR A 27 15.14 -15.48 -15.57
CA THR A 27 15.42 -16.70 -14.84
C THR A 27 14.10 -17.38 -14.52
N GLU A 28 14.14 -18.70 -14.46
CA GLU A 28 13.04 -19.51 -13.98
C GLU A 28 13.33 -19.93 -12.55
N ALA A 29 12.30 -19.99 -11.71
CA ALA A 29 12.41 -20.44 -10.33
C ALA A 29 11.17 -21.23 -9.94
N TYR A 30 11.37 -22.32 -9.21
CA TYR A 30 10.28 -23.02 -8.55
C TYR A 30 10.01 -22.34 -7.20
N TRP A 31 8.78 -21.90 -7.00
CA TRP A 31 8.35 -21.25 -5.76
C TRP A 31 7.23 -22.05 -5.11
N LYS A 32 7.45 -22.45 -3.85
CA LYS A 32 6.46 -23.10 -2.98
C LYS A 32 6.27 -22.23 -1.76
N VAL A 33 5.02 -21.88 -1.46
CA VAL A 33 4.62 -21.02 -0.34
C VAL A 33 3.22 -21.42 0.12
N ASP A 34 2.91 -21.23 1.40
CA ASP A 34 1.54 -21.38 1.89
C ASP A 34 0.68 -20.17 1.52
N LEU A 35 -0.64 -20.31 1.66
CA LEU A 35 -1.60 -19.27 1.26
C LEU A 35 -1.44 -17.99 2.10
N HIS A 36 -1.18 -18.09 3.40
CA HIS A 36 -1.05 -16.92 4.27
C HIS A 36 0.13 -16.04 3.87
N ASN A 37 1.30 -16.64 3.69
CA ASN A 37 2.51 -15.95 3.26
C ASN A 37 2.40 -15.44 1.82
N LEU A 38 1.68 -16.16 0.95
CA LEU A 38 1.39 -15.68 -0.39
C LEU A 38 0.52 -14.42 -0.38
N LEU A 39 -0.55 -14.39 0.40
CA LEU A 39 -1.40 -13.20 0.54
C LEU A 39 -0.61 -12.01 1.11
N HIS A 40 0.30 -12.25 2.06
CA HIS A 40 1.20 -11.20 2.53
C HIS A 40 2.11 -10.69 1.41
N PHE A 41 2.73 -11.57 0.62
CA PHE A 41 3.51 -11.17 -0.56
C PHE A 41 2.68 -10.33 -1.53
N LEU A 42 1.46 -10.76 -1.83
CA LEU A 42 0.55 -10.03 -2.73
C LEU A 42 0.24 -8.63 -2.18
N SER A 43 -0.03 -8.50 -0.87
CA SER A 43 -0.29 -7.18 -0.25
C SER A 43 0.87 -6.19 -0.42
N LEU A 44 2.11 -6.68 -0.42
CA LEU A 44 3.29 -5.83 -0.61
C LEU A 44 3.61 -5.54 -2.09
N ARG A 45 3.30 -6.47 -2.99
CA ARG A 45 3.73 -6.39 -4.40
C ARG A 45 2.65 -5.89 -5.35
N MET A 46 1.38 -5.94 -4.95
CA MET A 46 0.29 -5.31 -5.69
C MET A 46 0.17 -3.81 -5.41
N ASP A 47 0.88 -3.29 -4.40
CA ASP A 47 0.91 -1.87 -4.05
C ASP A 47 1.48 -1.00 -5.19
N SER A 48 0.99 0.23 -5.31
CA SER A 48 1.42 1.17 -6.36
C SER A 48 2.88 1.63 -6.22
N HIS A 49 3.44 1.59 -5.01
CA HIS A 49 4.85 1.91 -4.74
C HIS A 49 5.81 0.77 -5.12
N ALA A 50 5.29 -0.44 -5.39
CA ALA A 50 6.12 -1.54 -5.89
C ALA A 50 6.64 -1.26 -7.32
N GLN A 51 7.69 -1.99 -7.73
CA GLN A 51 8.17 -1.92 -9.11
C GLN A 51 7.12 -2.54 -10.06
N GLN A 52 6.95 -1.97 -11.26
CA GLN A 52 5.90 -2.40 -12.19
C GLN A 52 5.98 -3.89 -12.53
N GLU A 53 7.19 -4.38 -12.83
CA GLU A 53 7.39 -5.76 -13.26
C GLU A 53 6.92 -6.76 -12.19
N ILE A 54 7.29 -6.55 -10.92
CA ILE A 54 6.87 -7.46 -9.84
C ILE A 54 5.37 -7.32 -9.55
N ARG A 55 4.80 -6.12 -9.73
CA ARG A 55 3.36 -5.88 -9.58
C ARG A 55 2.55 -6.61 -10.65
N ASP A 56 3.04 -6.69 -11.89
CA ASP A 56 2.38 -7.44 -12.96
C ASP A 56 2.35 -8.94 -12.65
N TYR A 57 3.46 -9.49 -12.15
CA TYR A 57 3.51 -10.89 -11.67
C TYR A 57 2.56 -11.11 -10.50
N ALA A 58 2.61 -10.26 -9.47
CA ALA A 58 1.75 -10.38 -8.29
C ALA A 58 0.26 -10.27 -8.66
N THR A 59 -0.11 -9.32 -9.51
CA THR A 59 -1.49 -9.13 -9.98
C THR A 59 -1.97 -10.35 -10.76
N THR A 60 -1.12 -10.93 -11.60
CA THR A 60 -1.44 -12.16 -12.34
C THR A 60 -1.66 -13.34 -11.39
N ILE A 61 -0.76 -13.54 -10.42
CA ILE A 61 -0.89 -14.60 -9.41
C ILE A 61 -2.17 -14.42 -8.59
N GLY A 62 -2.39 -13.22 -8.05
CA GLY A 62 -3.56 -12.91 -7.22
C GLY A 62 -4.88 -13.08 -7.97
N ARG A 63 -5.07 -12.32 -9.05
CA ARG A 63 -6.36 -12.24 -9.74
C ARG A 63 -6.67 -13.41 -10.66
N LYS A 64 -5.66 -14.02 -11.29
CA LYS A 64 -5.89 -15.11 -12.27
C LYS A 64 -5.75 -16.51 -11.70
N ILE A 65 -5.09 -16.67 -10.54
CA ILE A 65 -4.84 -17.99 -9.94
C ILE A 65 -5.50 -18.07 -8.56
N ILE A 66 -5.17 -17.18 -7.63
CA ILE A 66 -5.64 -17.28 -6.24
C ILE A 66 -7.13 -16.95 -6.12
N GLN A 67 -7.59 -15.86 -6.74
CA GLN A 67 -8.99 -15.44 -6.68
C GLN A 67 -9.96 -16.52 -7.20
N PRO A 68 -9.74 -17.18 -8.36
CA PRO A 68 -10.63 -18.26 -8.80
C PRO A 68 -10.58 -19.52 -7.93
N LEU A 69 -9.41 -19.85 -7.35
CA LEU A 69 -9.23 -21.07 -6.55
C LEU A 69 -9.76 -20.92 -5.11
N PHE A 70 -9.65 -19.72 -4.52
CA PHE A 70 -9.99 -19.45 -3.12
C PHE A 70 -10.83 -18.16 -3.00
N PRO A 71 -12.04 -18.11 -3.58
CA PRO A 71 -12.82 -16.88 -3.70
C PRO A 71 -13.16 -16.24 -2.35
N LEU A 72 -13.57 -17.03 -1.35
CA LEU A 72 -13.90 -16.52 0.00
C LEU A 72 -12.67 -15.94 0.72
N VAL A 73 -11.50 -16.57 0.54
CA VAL A 73 -10.25 -16.06 1.13
C VAL A 73 -9.81 -14.79 0.41
N TRP A 74 -10.01 -14.74 -0.92
CA TRP A 74 -9.70 -13.56 -1.71
C TRP A 74 -10.57 -12.36 -1.33
N GLU A 75 -11.88 -12.56 -1.17
CA GLU A 75 -12.82 -11.53 -0.70
C GLU A 75 -12.37 -10.99 0.67
N ALA A 76 -12.11 -11.87 1.65
CA ALA A 76 -11.59 -11.45 2.95
C ALA A 76 -10.23 -10.73 2.85
N PHE A 77 -9.37 -11.13 1.92
CA PHE A 77 -8.10 -10.44 1.66
C PHE A 77 -8.34 -9.04 1.09
N GLU A 78 -9.28 -8.87 0.16
CA GLU A 78 -9.62 -7.56 -0.38
C GLU A 78 -10.18 -6.65 0.71
N ASP A 79 -11.17 -7.13 1.48
CA ASP A 79 -11.86 -6.32 2.49
C ASP A 79 -10.96 -5.90 3.65
N TYR A 80 -10.23 -6.86 4.23
CA TYR A 80 -9.49 -6.60 5.47
C TYR A 80 -8.04 -6.18 5.26
N ARG A 81 -7.46 -6.42 4.08
CA ARG A 81 -6.04 -6.14 3.82
C ARG A 81 -5.81 -5.12 2.73
N MET A 82 -6.46 -5.25 1.57
CA MET A 82 -6.20 -4.36 0.43
C MET A 82 -7.00 -3.07 0.49
N GLN A 83 -8.26 -3.15 0.92
CA GLN A 83 -9.20 -2.02 0.95
C GLN A 83 -9.47 -1.54 2.39
N GLY A 84 -8.99 -2.28 3.39
CA GLY A 84 -9.03 -1.87 4.78
C GLY A 84 -8.17 -0.63 5.03
N ARG A 85 -8.64 0.24 5.92
CA ARG A 85 -7.86 1.40 6.41
C ARG A 85 -7.56 1.23 7.90
N PHE A 86 -6.30 1.38 8.26
CA PHE A 86 -5.89 1.40 9.66
C PHE A 86 -6.12 2.80 10.25
N LEU A 87 -6.93 2.88 11.30
CA LEU A 87 -7.15 4.11 12.07
C LEU A 87 -6.37 4.01 13.39
N THR A 88 -5.46 4.95 13.60
CA THR A 88 -4.71 5.09 14.84
C THR A 88 -5.63 5.57 15.98
N ARG A 89 -5.13 5.51 17.22
CA ARG A 89 -5.81 6.09 18.39
C ARG A 89 -6.14 7.58 18.18
N LEU A 90 -5.23 8.33 17.54
CA LEU A 90 -5.41 9.75 17.29
C LEU A 90 -6.49 9.99 16.23
N ASP A 91 -6.48 9.20 15.14
CA ASP A 91 -7.51 9.25 14.09
C ASP A 91 -8.91 9.02 14.69
N GLN A 92 -9.06 7.99 15.52
CA GLN A 92 -10.31 7.67 16.20
C GLN A 92 -10.78 8.82 17.12
N GLY A 93 -9.84 9.43 17.86
CA GLY A 93 -10.14 10.57 18.74
C GLY A 93 -10.66 11.79 17.98
N VAL A 94 -10.05 12.12 16.84
CA VAL A 94 -10.51 13.22 15.97
C VAL A 94 -11.90 12.93 15.43
N ILE A 95 -12.16 11.71 14.94
CA ILE A 95 -13.49 11.32 14.44
C ILE A 95 -14.54 11.46 15.54
N GLN A 96 -14.25 10.98 16.75
CA GLN A 96 -15.18 11.07 17.88
C GLN A 96 -15.53 12.53 18.21
N ARG A 97 -14.52 13.42 18.27
CA ARG A 97 -14.75 14.84 18.56
C ARG A 97 -15.49 15.56 17.44
N LEU A 98 -15.18 15.26 16.17
CA LEU A 98 -15.94 15.77 15.02
C LEU A 98 -17.43 15.39 15.13
N MET A 99 -17.73 14.12 15.40
CA MET A 99 -19.11 13.64 15.52
C MET A 99 -19.85 14.27 16.71
N GLN A 100 -19.18 14.46 17.85
CA GLN A 100 -19.76 15.13 19.02
C GLN A 100 -20.09 16.60 18.72
N ARG A 101 -19.16 17.31 18.08
CA ARG A 101 -19.34 18.71 17.67
C ARG A 101 -20.48 18.84 16.66
N ALA A 102 -20.52 17.94 15.67
CA ALA A 102 -21.58 17.87 14.67
C ALA A 102 -22.97 17.68 15.31
N ALA A 103 -23.07 16.81 16.30
CA ALA A 103 -24.30 16.59 17.05
C ALA A 103 -24.73 17.84 17.86
N SER A 104 -23.80 18.61 18.41
CA SER A 104 -24.12 19.84 19.16
C SER A 104 -24.46 21.03 18.26
N GLU A 105 -23.81 21.15 17.10
CA GLU A 105 -23.95 22.29 16.20
C GLU A 105 -24.98 22.05 15.09
N GLY A 106 -25.48 20.82 14.94
CA GLY A 106 -26.42 20.44 13.89
C GLY A 106 -25.79 20.41 12.50
N THR A 107 -24.48 20.18 12.42
CA THR A 107 -23.73 20.07 11.16
C THR A 107 -23.56 18.60 10.75
N SER A 108 -23.24 18.37 9.48
CA SER A 108 -22.95 17.03 8.95
C SER A 108 -21.71 17.06 8.07
N PRO A 109 -21.01 15.92 7.90
CA PRO A 109 -19.92 15.81 6.92
C PRO A 109 -20.38 16.17 5.49
N PRO A 110 -19.45 16.60 4.61
CA PRO A 110 -18.02 16.79 4.89
C PRO A 110 -17.76 18.06 5.71
N PHE A 111 -16.92 17.96 6.74
CA PHE A 111 -16.52 19.10 7.58
C PHE A 111 -15.42 19.92 6.93
N SER A 112 -15.33 21.20 7.28
CA SER A 112 -14.27 22.07 6.79
C SER A 112 -12.91 21.74 7.42
N ASP A 113 -11.82 22.24 6.82
CA ASP A 113 -10.50 22.18 7.44
C ASP A 113 -10.44 22.91 8.79
N GLU A 114 -11.21 23.98 8.94
CA GLU A 114 -11.32 24.72 10.20
C GLU A 114 -11.95 23.84 11.29
N ASP A 115 -12.99 23.08 10.94
CA ASP A 115 -13.64 22.15 11.86
C ASP A 115 -12.70 21.02 12.29
N PHE A 116 -11.94 20.46 11.35
CA PHE A 116 -10.91 19.46 11.63
C PHE A 116 -9.83 20.01 12.57
N LEU A 117 -9.29 21.19 12.28
CA LEU A 117 -8.23 21.82 13.09
C LEU A 117 -8.72 22.20 14.49
N ALA A 118 -9.99 22.59 14.63
CA ALA A 118 -10.59 22.93 15.92
C ALA A 118 -10.73 21.72 16.86
N VAL A 119 -10.81 20.50 16.32
CA VAL A 119 -10.91 19.26 17.12
C VAL A 119 -9.71 18.34 16.97
N GLN A 120 -8.61 18.87 16.42
CA GLN A 120 -7.36 18.15 16.24
C GLN A 120 -6.84 17.64 17.59
N ASP A 121 -5.93 16.66 17.58
CA ASP A 121 -5.32 16.20 18.82
C ASP A 121 -4.48 17.31 19.47
N GLU A 122 -4.57 17.44 20.79
CA GLU A 122 -3.89 18.51 21.54
C GLU A 122 -2.38 18.51 21.31
N THR A 123 -1.79 17.33 21.10
CA THR A 123 -0.36 17.15 20.83
C THR A 123 0.09 17.74 19.50
N TRP A 124 -0.83 18.09 18.60
CA TRP A 124 -0.54 18.66 17.29
C TRP A 124 -0.58 20.20 17.26
N THR A 125 -1.18 20.84 18.27
CA THR A 125 -1.51 22.27 18.27
C THR A 125 -0.28 23.17 18.06
N ASP A 126 0.80 22.90 18.79
CA ASP A 126 2.02 23.72 18.76
C ASP A 126 2.99 23.32 17.63
N LEU A 127 2.63 22.29 16.85
CA LEU A 127 3.50 21.75 15.80
C LEU A 127 3.24 22.45 14.47
N LYS A 128 4.25 23.20 14.01
CA LYS A 128 4.24 23.83 12.68
C LYS A 128 4.08 22.80 11.55
N ARG A 129 4.66 21.60 11.71
CA ARG A 129 4.49 20.46 10.81
C ARG A 129 4.22 19.21 11.63
N CYS A 130 3.13 18.50 11.34
CA CYS A 130 2.77 17.28 12.03
C CYS A 130 2.34 16.23 11.01
N ARG A 131 3.22 15.26 10.76
CA ARG A 131 2.96 14.17 9.80
C ARG A 131 1.72 13.37 10.17
N GLU A 132 1.51 13.11 11.46
CA GLU A 132 0.34 12.36 11.94
C GLU A 132 -0.97 13.11 11.69
N ARG A 133 -0.99 14.42 11.90
CA ARG A 133 -2.13 15.28 11.56
C ARG A 133 -2.43 15.23 10.06
N ASP A 134 -1.41 15.35 9.23
CA ASP A 134 -1.57 15.37 7.77
C ASP A 134 -2.07 13.99 7.28
N GLU A 135 -1.50 12.89 7.77
CA GLU A 135 -1.98 11.53 7.49
C GLU A 135 -3.42 11.29 8.00
N CYS A 136 -3.77 11.82 9.18
CA CYS A 136 -5.12 11.77 9.72
C CYS A 136 -6.10 12.49 8.78
N ARG A 137 -5.77 13.72 8.40
CA ARG A 137 -6.57 14.53 7.48
C ARG A 137 -6.80 13.82 6.16
N ASP A 138 -5.74 13.28 5.55
CA ASP A 138 -5.83 12.57 4.27
C ASP A 138 -6.73 11.32 4.36
N LYS A 139 -6.67 10.59 5.49
CA LYS A 139 -7.60 9.47 5.74
C LYS A 139 -9.05 9.97 5.81
N LEU A 140 -9.32 11.04 6.53
CA LEU A 140 -10.68 11.57 6.70
C LEU A 140 -11.24 12.15 5.41
N ILE A 141 -10.41 12.79 4.57
CA ILE A 141 -10.78 13.20 3.22
C ILE A 141 -11.11 11.98 2.36
N GLY A 142 -10.25 10.96 2.40
CA GLY A 142 -10.49 9.69 1.68
C GLY A 142 -11.73 8.93 2.13
N LEU A 143 -12.28 9.24 3.32
CA LEU A 143 -13.53 8.71 3.85
C LEU A 143 -14.74 9.64 3.62
N GLY A 144 -14.54 10.83 3.03
CA GLY A 144 -15.58 11.84 2.84
C GLY A 144 -16.03 12.53 4.13
N ILE A 145 -15.27 12.41 5.21
CA ILE A 145 -15.57 13.03 6.51
C ILE A 145 -15.13 14.49 6.52
N VAL A 146 -13.99 14.79 5.92
CA VAL A 146 -13.44 16.16 5.79
C VAL A 146 -13.45 16.53 4.31
N ALA A 147 -13.78 17.79 3.99
CA ALA A 147 -13.78 18.30 2.64
C ALA A 147 -12.35 18.33 2.07
N SER A 148 -12.20 17.99 0.78
CA SER A 148 -10.96 18.29 0.07
C SER A 148 -10.97 19.77 -0.30
N ASN A 149 -9.93 20.51 0.10
CA ASN A 149 -9.73 21.89 -0.30
C ASN A 149 -9.08 22.03 -1.70
N ASP A 150 -8.95 20.92 -2.44
CA ASP A 150 -8.51 20.93 -3.84
C ASP A 150 -9.70 21.27 -4.76
N GLY A 151 -10.01 22.57 -4.84
CA GLY A 151 -11.00 23.17 -5.75
C GLY A 151 -10.67 24.62 -6.09
#